data_AF-A0A357CHN7-F1
#
_entry.id   AF-A0A357CHN7-F1
#
_cell.length_a   1.000
_cell.length_b   1.000
_cell.length_c   1.000
_cell.angle_alpha   90.00
_cell.angle_beta   90.00
_cell.angle_gamma   90.00
#
_symmetry.space_group_name_H-M   'P 1'
#
loop_
_entity.id
_entity.type
_entity.pdbx_description
1 polymer ?
#
loop_
_entity_poly.entity_id
_entity_poly.type
_entity_poly.pdbx_seq_one_letter_code
_entity_poly.pdbx_strand_id
1 'polypeptide(L)' 'MRFVSTRGEAPALSFEGALLAALARDGGLFLPEALALAALA' A
#
# COMPACT_ATOMS: atom_id res chain seq x y z
N MET A 1 1.09 4.12 -9.14
CA MET A 1 1.02 2.85 -8.38
C MET A 1 0.24 3.13 -7.10
N ARG A 2 -0.77 2.32 -6.76
CA ARG A 2 -1.60 2.54 -5.57
C ARG A 2 -1.22 1.57 -4.47
N PHE A 3 -1.30 2.04 -3.23
CA PHE A 3 -1.16 1.25 -2.02
C PHE A 3 -2.49 1.20 -1.29
N VAL A 4 -2.95 0.01 -0.93
CA VAL A 4 -4.23 -0.26 -0.28
C VAL A 4 -4.00 -0.83 1.11
N SER A 5 -4.89 -0.52 2.06
CA SER A 5 -4.85 -1.13 3.38
C SER A 5 -5.24 -2.61 3.28
N THR A 6 -4.57 -3.46 4.05
CA THR A 6 -4.94 -4.88 4.23
C THR A 6 -6.33 -5.09 4.82
N ARG A 7 -6.94 -4.06 5.43
CA ARG A 7 -8.31 -4.09 5.95
C ARG A 7 -9.33 -3.41 5.03
N GLY A 8 -8.86 -2.72 3.99
CA GLY A 8 -9.71 -2.17 2.93
C GLY A 8 -10.53 -0.92 3.30
N GLU A 9 -10.44 -0.41 4.52
CA GLU A 9 -11.24 0.75 4.97
C GLU A 9 -10.48 2.07 4.87
N ALA A 10 -9.13 2.04 4.90
CA ALA A 10 -8.33 3.22 4.65
C ALA A 10 -8.32 3.60 3.15
N PRO A 11 -8.36 4.92 2.83
CA PRO A 11 -8.21 5.39 1.45
C PRO A 11 -6.90 4.88 0.81
N ALA A 12 -6.95 4.55 -0.47
CA ALA A 12 -5.75 4.21 -1.22
C ALA A 12 -4.79 5.40 -1.30
N LEU A 13 -3.49 5.14 -1.16
CA LEU A 13 -2.44 6.16 -1.16
C LEU A 13 -1.42 5.92 -2.28
N SER A 14 -0.62 6.95 -2.56
CA SER A 14 0.65 6.80 -3.28
C SER A 14 1.68 6.08 -2.40
N PHE A 15 2.80 5.64 -3.00
CA PHE A 15 3.92 5.06 -2.26
C PHE A 15 4.43 6.01 -1.15
N GLU A 16 4.67 7.27 -1.50
CA GLU A 16 5.13 8.30 -0.55
C GLU A 16 4.10 8.52 0.56
N GLY A 17 2.81 8.58 0.22
CA GLY A 17 1.75 8.70 1.21
C GLY A 17 1.70 7.52 2.18
N ALA A 18 1.86 6.29 1.69
CA ALA A 18 1.91 5.09 2.52
C ALA A 18 3.16 5.07 3.43
N LEU A 19 4.32 5.50 2.92
CA LEU A 19 5.55 5.57 3.71
C LEU A 19 5.46 6.59 4.85
N LEU A 20 4.92 7.78 4.57
CA LEU A 20 4.74 8.83 5.56
C LEU A 20 3.64 8.51 6.58
N ALA A 21 2.62 7.74 6.18
CA ALA A 21 1.55 7.31 7.09
C ALA A 21 2.02 6.28 8.13
N ALA A 22 3.07 5.51 7.82
CA ALA A 22 3.57 4.34 8.57
C ALA A 22 2.55 3.21 8.77
N LEU A 23 1.42 3.49 9.44
CA LEU A 23 0.30 2.57 9.65
C LEU A 23 -0.96 3.08 8.94
N ALA A 24 -1.82 2.17 8.45
CA ALA A 24 -3.12 2.57 7.94
C ALA A 24 -4.05 3.00 9.09
N ARG A 25 -4.92 3.97 8.82
CA ARG A 25 -5.83 4.56 9.82
C ARG A 25 -6.87 3.59 10.39
N ASP A 26 -7.11 2.49 9.69
CA ASP A 26 -8.00 1.39 10.08
C ASP A 26 -7.25 0.29 10.87
N GLY A 27 -5.98 0.54 11.21
CA GLY A 27 -5.10 -0.41 11.90
C GLY A 27 -4.52 -1.49 10.99
N GLY A 28 -4.67 -1.38 9.66
CA GLY A 28 -4.03 -2.26 8.68
C GLY A 28 -2.62 -1.82 8.29
N LEU A 29 -2.04 -2.55 7.32
CA LEU A 29 -0.77 -2.20 6.66
C LEU A 29 -1.05 -1.81 5.21
N PHE A 30 -0.24 -0.91 4.64
CA PHE A 30 -0.33 -0.57 3.22
C PHE A 30 0.49 -1.55 2.38
N LEU A 31 -0.14 -2.19 1.39
CA LEU A 31 0.51 -3.03 0.38
C LEU A 31 0.25 -2.47 -1.03
N PRO A 32 1.15 -2.72 -2.00
CA PRO A 32 0.87 -2.37 -3.39
C PRO A 32 -0.34 -3.16 -3.88
N GLU A 33 -1.26 -2.47 -4.57
CA GLU A 33 -2.47 -3.09 -5.11
C GLU A 33 -2.17 -4.20 -6.14
N ALA A 34 -1.05 -4.07 -6.84
CA ALA A 34 -0.52 -5.09 -7.72
C ALA A 34 0.98 -5.24 -7.49
N LEU A 35 1.45 -6.48 -7.35
CA LEU A 35 2.88 -6.78 -7.34
C LEU A 35 3.44 -6.66 -8.76
N ALA A 36 4.50 -5.86 -8.91
CA ALA A 36 5.34 -5.94 -10.09
C ALA A 36 6.31 -7.10 -9.89
N LEU A 37 6.13 -8.18 -10.66
CA LEU A 37 7.14 -9.23 -10.72
C LEU A 37 8.29 -8.73 -11.58
N ALA A 38 9.46 -8.49 -10.98
CA ALA A 38 10.68 -8.36 -11.74
C ALA A 38 11.06 -9.76 -12.27
N ALA A 39 10.95 -9.98 -13.57
CA ALA A 39 11.51 -11.18 -14.17
C ALA A 39 13.03 -11.16 -13.92
N LEU A 40 13.55 -12.18 -13.24
CA LEU A 40 14.99 -12.39 -13.12
C LEU A 40 15.50 -12.73 -14.53
N ALA A 41 16.28 -11.83 -15.11
CA ALA A 41 16.95 -12.02 -16.40
C ALA A 41 18.18 -12.94 -16.24
#